data_AF-A0A972DU82-F1
#
_entry.id   AF-A0A972DU82-F1
#
_cell.length_a   1.000
_cell.length_b   1.000
_cell.length_c   1.000
_cell.angle_alpha   90.00
_cell.angle_beta   90.00
_cell.angle_gamma   90.00
#
_symmetry.space_group_name_H-M   'P 1'
#
loop_
_entity.id
_entity.type
_entity.pdbx_description
1 polymer ?
#
loop_
_entity_poly.entity_id
_entity_poly.type
_entity_poly.pdbx_seq_one_letter_code
_entity_poly.pdbx_strand_id
1 'polypeptide(L)'
;MRVTLSCLVSLVLLLDLVGSASADLVGHWKLDEGSGTVARDSSGNGNDGTLAGAPQWVAGRLGGALQVGGSDWVDCGNALELTGAITIACWVNPDAPGGEQGFVGRTGNYALKGHETGVRFTTPGVLDHSSTSITLEAGTWQHVAATFVPSQNEGLIFYYNGEEAERLTSSAISAGTGPLLIASNQWGENLVGMIDDVRIFDHILTPEEIAEAMRGMDPALATNPSPATEATDVPRDVVLSWTVGEFAATHDVYFGTSFDDVNAASRANPMGVLASQAQATTAFDPAGLLDFSQTYYWRIDEVNAAPDNTIFKGEVWYFTTEPFAYAIQNIVATSNGSSEPGVGPENTVNGSGLDAADQHSTVSDDMWLASAPEGEALYVQYEFDRVYKLHELLVWNYNVQFEIILGFGLKG
;
A
#
# COMPACT_ATOMS: atom_id res chain seq x y z
N MET A 1 -5.25 71.03 17.34
CA MET A 1 -3.94 70.39 17.57
C MET A 1 -4.05 69.48 18.80
N ARG A 2 -4.29 68.19 18.59
CA ARG A 2 -4.08 67.10 19.55
C ARG A 2 -3.52 65.95 18.71
N VAL A 3 -2.34 65.46 19.09
CA VAL A 3 -1.63 64.40 18.38
C VAL A 3 -1.91 63.09 19.10
N THR A 4 -2.46 62.11 18.41
CA THR A 4 -2.64 60.74 18.92
C THR A 4 -1.50 59.90 18.37
N LEU A 5 -0.68 59.32 19.25
CA LEU A 5 0.50 58.55 18.87
C LEU A 5 0.14 57.06 18.81
N SER A 6 -0.09 56.53 17.61
CA SER A 6 -0.29 55.08 17.40
C SER A 6 1.05 54.42 17.14
N CYS A 7 1.50 53.57 18.05
CA CYS A 7 2.74 52.83 17.92
C CYS A 7 2.52 51.58 17.03
N LEU A 8 3.05 51.59 15.80
CA LEU A 8 3.12 50.37 14.98
C LEU A 8 4.25 49.49 15.52
N VAL A 9 3.90 48.36 16.15
CA VAL A 9 4.85 47.28 16.37
C VAL A 9 4.96 46.51 15.06
N SER A 10 6.00 46.79 14.29
CA SER A 10 6.29 46.07 13.05
C SER A 10 6.84 44.69 13.39
N LEU A 11 5.98 43.67 13.40
CA LEU A 11 6.39 42.28 13.56
C LEU A 11 7.12 41.82 12.29
N VAL A 12 8.44 41.96 12.28
CA VAL A 12 9.29 41.34 11.25
C VAL A 12 9.36 39.85 11.58
N LEU A 13 8.49 39.07 10.95
CA LEU A 13 8.70 37.64 10.78
C LEU A 13 9.94 37.47 9.90
N LEU A 14 11.08 37.15 10.52
CA LEU A 14 12.07 36.35 9.82
C LEU A 14 11.41 34.98 9.62
N LEU A 15 11.02 34.68 8.37
CA LEU A 15 11.07 33.29 7.94
C LEU A 15 12.55 32.97 7.87
N ASP A 16 13.06 32.27 8.87
CA ASP A 16 14.23 31.44 8.66
C ASP A 16 13.84 30.44 7.57
N LEU A 17 14.42 30.64 6.39
CA LEU A 17 14.28 29.71 5.28
C LEU A 17 15.10 28.47 5.64
N VAL A 18 14.52 27.61 6.48
CA VAL A 18 14.96 26.23 6.61
C VAL A 18 14.75 25.65 5.22
N GLY A 19 15.82 25.54 4.43
CA GLY A 19 15.77 24.75 3.23
C GLY A 19 15.43 23.34 3.68
N SER A 20 14.33 22.77 3.15
CA SER A 20 14.17 21.32 3.18
C SER A 20 15.46 20.74 2.64
N ALA A 21 16.13 19.92 3.44
CA ALA A 21 17.08 18.99 2.88
C ALA A 21 16.23 18.09 1.98
N SER A 22 16.46 18.19 0.66
CA SER A 22 15.91 17.22 -0.28
C SER A 22 16.42 15.86 0.18
N ALA A 23 15.49 14.94 0.39
CA ALA A 23 15.76 13.62 0.89
C ALA A 23 15.61 12.67 -0.29
N ASP A 24 16.68 12.53 -1.07
CA ASP A 24 16.59 11.93 -2.40
C ASP A 24 16.78 10.40 -2.32
N LEU A 25 15.85 9.66 -2.91
CA LEU A 25 16.04 8.25 -3.26
C LEU A 25 17.04 8.16 -4.42
N VAL A 26 18.27 7.76 -4.12
CA VAL A 26 19.41 7.84 -5.06
C VAL A 26 19.75 6.51 -5.75
N GLY A 27 19.08 5.42 -5.36
CA GLY A 27 19.10 4.15 -6.09
C GLY A 27 18.02 3.19 -5.59
N HIS A 28 17.28 2.56 -6.51
CA HIS A 28 16.23 1.59 -6.17
C HIS A 28 16.18 0.42 -7.15
N TRP A 29 16.63 -0.76 -6.72
CA TRP A 29 16.56 -1.98 -7.52
C TRP A 29 15.47 -2.89 -6.93
N LYS A 30 14.28 -2.84 -7.56
CA LYS A 30 13.13 -3.69 -7.20
C LYS A 30 13.36 -5.17 -7.48
N LEU A 31 14.18 -5.49 -8.49
CA LEU A 31 14.49 -6.85 -8.94
C LEU A 31 13.28 -7.62 -9.52
N ASP A 32 12.35 -6.86 -10.11
CA ASP A 32 11.11 -7.33 -10.74
C ASP A 32 11.26 -7.82 -12.20
N GLU A 33 12.43 -7.69 -12.83
CA GLU A 33 12.57 -7.83 -14.29
C GLU A 33 12.22 -9.23 -14.83
N GLY A 34 12.32 -10.26 -14.00
CA GLY A 34 11.96 -11.65 -14.32
C GLY A 34 12.84 -12.34 -15.37
N SER A 35 13.70 -11.61 -16.09
CA SER A 35 14.55 -12.14 -17.16
C SER A 35 15.68 -11.17 -17.55
N GLY A 36 16.71 -11.69 -18.22
CA GLY A 36 17.83 -10.89 -18.72
C GLY A 36 18.95 -10.72 -17.69
N THR A 37 19.88 -9.81 -17.98
CA THR A 37 21.12 -9.58 -17.22
C THR A 37 21.24 -8.16 -16.66
N VAL A 38 20.13 -7.43 -16.58
CA VAL A 38 20.08 -6.04 -16.09
C VAL A 38 19.06 -5.96 -14.96
N ALA A 39 19.47 -5.43 -13.82
CA ALA A 39 18.59 -5.00 -12.73
C ALA A 39 18.45 -3.48 -12.83
N ARG A 40 17.24 -2.96 -12.98
CA ARG A 40 17.01 -1.54 -13.29
C ARG A 40 16.98 -0.69 -12.05
N ASP A 41 17.53 0.51 -12.17
CA ASP A 41 17.38 1.55 -11.16
C ASP A 41 16.06 2.30 -11.37
N SER A 42 15.08 1.97 -10.52
CA SER A 42 13.75 2.56 -10.48
C SER A 42 13.73 3.98 -9.91
N SER A 43 14.81 4.47 -9.30
CA SER A 43 14.88 5.85 -8.77
C SER A 43 14.95 6.92 -9.86
N GLY A 44 15.16 6.53 -11.12
CA GLY A 44 15.34 7.45 -12.25
C GLY A 44 16.76 7.99 -12.42
N ASN A 45 17.68 7.71 -11.47
CA ASN A 45 19.07 8.18 -11.52
C ASN A 45 19.96 7.39 -12.51
N GLY A 46 19.46 6.25 -13.03
CA GLY A 46 20.11 5.50 -14.10
C GLY A 46 21.29 4.63 -13.64
N ASN A 47 21.34 4.25 -12.36
CA ASN A 47 22.32 3.32 -11.81
C ASN A 47 22.01 1.85 -12.16
N ASP A 48 21.57 1.58 -13.40
CA ASP A 48 21.21 0.22 -13.88
C ASP A 48 22.36 -0.76 -13.61
N GLY A 49 22.05 -1.82 -12.87
CA GLY A 49 23.00 -2.85 -12.47
C GLY A 49 23.11 -3.97 -13.51
N THR A 50 24.33 -4.47 -13.72
CA THR A 50 24.58 -5.65 -14.56
C THR A 50 24.79 -6.89 -13.70
N LEU A 51 24.03 -7.95 -13.97
CA LEU A 51 24.16 -9.24 -13.30
C LEU A 51 25.51 -9.89 -13.65
N ALA A 52 26.25 -10.31 -12.63
CA ALA A 52 27.48 -11.08 -12.72
C ALA A 52 27.28 -12.47 -12.14
N GLY A 53 27.96 -13.48 -12.70
CA GLY A 53 27.70 -14.89 -12.40
C GLY A 53 26.48 -15.41 -13.17
N ALA A 54 25.63 -16.19 -12.51
CA ALA A 54 24.38 -16.71 -13.07
C ALA A 54 23.21 -16.68 -12.06
N PRO A 55 22.91 -15.53 -11.43
CA PRO A 55 21.77 -15.41 -10.51
C PRO A 55 20.45 -15.66 -11.25
N GLN A 56 19.43 -16.09 -10.51
CA GLN A 56 18.13 -16.48 -11.07
C GLN A 56 17.05 -15.52 -10.59
N TRP A 57 16.24 -15.04 -11.53
CA TRP A 57 15.01 -14.31 -11.22
C TRP A 57 13.96 -15.26 -10.64
N VAL A 58 13.44 -14.94 -9.46
CA VAL A 58 12.47 -15.74 -8.70
C VAL A 58 11.32 -14.87 -8.20
N ALA A 59 10.29 -15.48 -7.61
CA ALA A 59 9.28 -14.72 -6.88
C ALA A 59 9.87 -14.23 -5.55
N GLY A 60 9.73 -12.93 -5.27
CA GLY A 60 10.35 -12.27 -4.12
C GLY A 60 9.45 -12.15 -2.91
N ARG A 61 9.80 -11.17 -2.08
CA ARG A 61 8.97 -10.63 -1.01
C ARG A 61 8.01 -9.57 -1.55
N LEU A 62 8.46 -8.77 -2.52
CA LEU A 62 7.70 -7.69 -3.15
C LEU A 62 7.80 -7.82 -4.68
N GLY A 63 7.04 -8.75 -5.25
CA GLY A 63 7.05 -9.01 -6.69
C GLY A 63 8.10 -10.06 -7.07
N GLY A 64 9.13 -9.64 -7.81
CA GLY A 64 10.30 -10.45 -8.15
C GLY A 64 11.41 -10.40 -7.09
N ALA A 65 12.47 -11.19 -7.28
CA ALA A 65 13.71 -11.12 -6.52
C ALA A 65 14.86 -11.78 -7.30
N LEU A 66 16.10 -11.58 -6.84
CA LEU A 66 17.24 -12.39 -7.29
C LEU A 66 17.61 -13.45 -6.26
N GLN A 67 17.56 -14.72 -6.66
CA GLN A 67 18.33 -15.79 -6.02
C GLN A 67 19.78 -15.70 -6.49
N VAL A 68 20.69 -15.59 -5.54
CA VAL A 68 22.13 -15.48 -5.74
C VAL A 68 22.84 -16.65 -5.06
N GLY A 69 23.77 -17.29 -5.77
CA GLY A 69 24.78 -18.15 -5.17
C GLY A 69 26.02 -17.35 -4.79
N GLY A 70 26.94 -17.97 -4.04
CA GLY A 70 28.18 -17.33 -3.57
C GLY A 70 29.20 -16.93 -4.66
N SER A 71 28.81 -16.95 -5.94
CA SER A 71 29.55 -16.47 -7.11
C SER A 71 28.79 -15.44 -7.93
N ASP A 72 27.62 -15.01 -7.46
CA ASP A 72 26.66 -14.19 -8.21
C ASP A 72 26.41 -12.86 -7.49
N TRP A 73 26.29 -11.77 -8.24
CA TRP A 73 26.04 -10.43 -7.71
C TRP A 73 25.51 -9.49 -8.79
N VAL A 74 25.20 -8.24 -8.44
CA VAL A 74 24.92 -7.16 -9.40
C VAL A 74 25.96 -6.06 -9.26
N ASP A 75 26.60 -5.66 -10.36
CA ASP A 75 27.50 -4.51 -10.43
C ASP A 75 26.72 -3.28 -10.94
N CYS A 76 26.52 -2.30 -10.07
CA CYS A 76 25.80 -1.05 -10.33
C CYS A 76 26.74 0.12 -10.69
N GLY A 77 28.02 -0.17 -10.95
CA GLY A 77 28.99 0.81 -11.42
C GLY A 77 29.41 1.83 -10.36
N ASN A 78 29.55 3.09 -10.79
CA ASN A 78 30.33 4.11 -10.08
C ASN A 78 29.68 5.48 -9.95
N ALA A 79 28.44 5.67 -10.38
CA ALA A 79 27.81 6.99 -10.37
C ALA A 79 27.42 7.44 -8.95
N LEU A 80 27.06 6.50 -8.06
CA LEU A 80 26.65 6.81 -6.70
C LEU A 80 27.87 7.07 -5.77
N GLU A 81 28.09 8.33 -5.42
CA GLU A 81 29.15 8.78 -4.51
C GLU A 81 28.56 9.49 -3.28
N LEU A 82 28.35 8.73 -2.21
CA LEU A 82 27.78 9.24 -0.96
C LEU A 82 28.85 9.33 0.14
N THR A 83 29.07 10.53 0.67
CA THR A 83 29.97 10.77 1.82
C THR A 83 29.30 11.57 2.95
N GLY A 84 27.99 11.83 2.81
CA GLY A 84 27.15 12.49 3.81
C GLY A 84 26.41 11.47 4.68
N ALA A 85 25.18 11.82 5.06
CA ALA A 85 24.24 10.86 5.60
C ALA A 85 23.85 9.83 4.52
N ILE A 86 23.45 8.63 4.93
CA ILE A 86 23.03 7.54 4.04
C ILE A 86 21.98 6.69 4.76
N THR A 87 20.97 6.19 4.03
CA THR A 87 20.19 5.03 4.46
C THR A 87 20.30 3.93 3.40
N ILE A 88 20.50 2.70 3.85
CA ILE A 88 20.46 1.50 3.01
C ILE A 88 19.38 0.59 3.56
N ALA A 89 18.48 0.11 2.71
CA ALA A 89 17.39 -0.81 3.07
C ALA A 89 17.27 -1.91 2.01
N CYS A 90 17.00 -3.14 2.44
CA CYS A 90 16.74 -4.27 1.53
C CYS A 90 15.99 -5.41 2.24
N TRP A 91 15.26 -6.19 1.47
CA TRP A 91 14.80 -7.51 1.90
C TRP A 91 15.85 -8.58 1.59
N VAL A 92 16.12 -9.45 2.56
CA VAL A 92 17.04 -10.58 2.40
C VAL A 92 16.41 -11.88 2.91
N ASN A 93 16.77 -12.99 2.28
CA ASN A 93 16.41 -14.34 2.71
C ASN A 93 17.62 -15.26 2.49
N PRO A 94 18.55 -15.33 3.48
CA PRO A 94 19.76 -16.14 3.34
C PRO A 94 19.44 -17.63 3.46
N ASP A 95 20.01 -18.46 2.57
CA ASP A 95 19.88 -19.93 2.64
C ASP A 95 20.54 -20.49 3.90
N ALA A 96 21.62 -19.84 4.34
CA ALA A 96 22.34 -20.12 5.58
C ALA A 96 22.97 -18.82 6.12
N PRO A 97 22.41 -18.21 7.18
CA PRO A 97 23.04 -17.10 7.87
C PRO A 97 24.29 -17.61 8.60
N GLY A 98 25.45 -17.04 8.29
CA GLY A 98 26.73 -17.48 8.81
C GLY A 98 27.91 -16.86 8.06
N GLY A 99 28.90 -16.38 8.80
CA GLY A 99 30.08 -15.74 8.21
C GLY A 99 29.81 -14.31 7.75
N GLU A 100 30.46 -13.87 6.67
CA GLU A 100 30.31 -12.52 6.12
C GLU A 100 29.58 -12.62 4.77
N GLN A 101 28.48 -11.89 4.59
CA GLN A 101 27.66 -11.91 3.37
C GLN A 101 27.17 -10.50 3.01
N GLY A 102 27.74 -9.89 1.99
CA GLY A 102 27.39 -8.57 1.47
C GLY A 102 25.97 -8.51 0.93
N PHE A 103 25.17 -7.58 1.47
CA PHE A 103 23.85 -7.26 0.90
C PHE A 103 24.00 -6.10 -0.08
N VAL A 104 24.68 -5.02 0.35
CA VAL A 104 25.01 -3.85 -0.46
C VAL A 104 26.41 -3.34 -0.07
N GLY A 105 27.32 -3.17 -1.04
CA GLY A 105 28.69 -2.71 -0.79
C GLY A 105 29.19 -1.69 -1.81
N ARG A 106 29.52 -0.47 -1.37
CA ARG A 106 30.25 0.54 -2.14
C ARG A 106 31.74 0.43 -1.82
N THR A 107 32.51 -0.09 -2.76
CA THR A 107 33.96 -0.34 -2.60
C THR A 107 34.70 0.93 -2.19
N GLY A 108 35.45 0.85 -1.09
CA GLY A 108 36.20 1.95 -0.47
C GLY A 108 35.41 2.81 0.53
N ASN A 109 34.08 2.62 0.64
CA ASN A 109 33.16 3.60 1.22
C ASN A 109 32.23 2.99 2.29
N TYR A 110 31.35 2.03 1.96
CA TYR A 110 30.54 1.29 2.95
C TYR A 110 30.25 -0.16 2.52
N ALA A 111 29.84 -1.01 3.48
CA ALA A 111 29.12 -2.26 3.20
C ALA A 111 28.11 -2.58 4.31
N LEU A 112 26.84 -2.80 3.94
CA LEU A 112 25.83 -3.44 4.77
C LEU A 112 25.84 -4.94 4.46
N LYS A 113 26.03 -5.78 5.49
CA LYS A 113 26.26 -7.22 5.34
C LYS A 113 25.77 -8.04 6.54
N GLY A 114 25.51 -9.32 6.31
CA GLY A 114 25.47 -10.33 7.37
C GLY A 114 26.86 -10.51 7.99
N HIS A 115 26.91 -10.70 9.30
CA HIS A 115 28.12 -10.99 10.08
C HIS A 115 27.82 -12.03 11.16
N GLU A 116 28.46 -13.19 11.09
CA GLU A 116 28.06 -14.38 11.86
C GLU A 116 26.57 -14.68 11.61
N THR A 117 25.72 -14.62 12.62
CA THR A 117 24.26 -14.65 12.46
C THR A 117 23.62 -13.27 12.58
N GLY A 118 24.38 -12.19 12.79
CA GLY A 118 23.88 -10.82 12.92
C GLY A 118 24.07 -9.98 11.65
N VAL A 119 23.99 -8.66 11.82
CA VAL A 119 24.19 -7.65 10.75
C VAL A 119 25.35 -6.74 11.11
N ARG A 120 26.12 -6.31 10.12
CA ARG A 120 27.24 -5.38 10.23
C ARG A 120 27.16 -4.28 9.17
N PHE A 121 27.52 -3.06 9.57
CA PHE A 121 27.81 -1.93 8.70
C PHE A 121 29.31 -1.64 8.78
N THR A 122 30.05 -1.89 7.71
CA THR A 122 31.49 -1.65 7.63
C THR A 122 31.77 -0.35 6.90
N THR A 123 32.67 0.45 7.46
CA THR A 123 33.35 1.56 6.76
C THR A 123 34.79 1.11 6.46
N PRO A 124 35.11 0.73 5.20
CA PRO A 124 36.36 0.04 4.88
C PRO A 124 37.61 0.82 5.31
N GLY A 125 38.49 0.16 6.07
CA GLY A 125 39.70 0.77 6.60
C GLY A 125 39.50 1.79 7.73
N VAL A 126 38.25 2.00 8.19
CA VAL A 126 37.90 2.91 9.30
C VAL A 126 37.37 2.12 10.50
N LEU A 127 36.20 1.47 10.38
CA LEU A 127 35.60 0.69 11.47
C LEU A 127 34.51 -0.29 10.98
N ASP A 128 34.39 -1.43 11.67
CA ASP A 128 33.30 -2.39 11.57
C ASP A 128 32.29 -2.18 12.72
N HIS A 129 31.05 -1.84 12.40
CA HIS A 129 29.95 -1.75 13.37
C HIS A 129 29.09 -2.99 13.28
N SER A 130 29.09 -3.84 14.32
CA SER A 130 28.32 -5.09 14.33
C SER A 130 27.15 -4.94 15.29
N SER A 131 25.93 -5.22 14.84
CA SER A 131 24.76 -5.28 15.72
C SER A 131 24.85 -6.49 16.64
N THR A 132 24.42 -6.31 17.89
CA THR A 132 24.20 -7.36 18.89
C THR A 132 22.72 -7.67 19.11
N SER A 133 21.82 -6.79 18.66
CA SER A 133 20.35 -6.98 18.75
C SER A 133 19.74 -7.82 17.63
N ILE A 134 20.40 -7.93 16.47
CA ILE A 134 19.84 -8.63 15.29
C ILE A 134 20.36 -10.06 15.19
N THR A 135 19.48 -11.00 14.88
CA THR A 135 19.83 -12.38 14.49
C THR A 135 19.01 -12.75 13.25
N LEU A 136 19.71 -13.04 12.16
CA LEU A 136 19.19 -13.49 10.89
C LEU A 136 18.84 -14.98 10.93
N GLU A 137 17.68 -15.30 10.37
CA GLU A 137 17.16 -16.66 10.23
C GLU A 137 17.35 -17.19 8.79
N ALA A 138 17.43 -18.51 8.67
CA ALA A 138 17.59 -19.19 7.39
C ALA A 138 16.24 -19.40 6.68
N GLY A 139 16.17 -19.13 5.38
CA GLY A 139 14.99 -19.42 4.57
C GLY A 139 13.77 -18.52 4.80
N THR A 140 13.90 -17.46 5.60
CA THR A 140 12.83 -16.49 5.87
C THR A 140 13.18 -15.10 5.32
N TRP A 141 12.18 -14.43 4.72
CA TRP A 141 12.32 -13.04 4.29
C TRP A 141 12.36 -12.10 5.49
N GLN A 142 13.41 -11.31 5.59
CA GLN A 142 13.68 -10.36 6.66
C GLN A 142 14.10 -9.02 6.07
N HIS A 143 13.56 -7.92 6.58
CA HIS A 143 13.97 -6.59 6.14
C HIS A 143 15.12 -6.10 7.02
N VAL A 144 16.22 -5.67 6.40
CA VAL A 144 17.40 -5.13 7.08
C VAL A 144 17.65 -3.73 6.54
N ALA A 145 17.78 -2.76 7.44
CA ALA A 145 18.19 -1.41 7.06
C ALA A 145 19.18 -0.81 8.06
N ALA A 146 19.96 0.15 7.59
CA ALA A 146 20.88 0.94 8.40
C ALA A 146 20.83 2.41 7.96
N THR A 147 20.57 3.32 8.91
CA THR A 147 20.79 4.76 8.71
C THR A 147 22.16 5.14 9.28
N PHE A 148 22.90 6.00 8.59
CA PHE A 148 24.28 6.36 8.94
C PHE A 148 24.55 7.85 8.70
N VAL A 149 24.91 8.60 9.75
CA VAL A 149 25.46 9.96 9.68
C VAL A 149 26.92 9.91 10.12
N PRO A 150 27.92 10.32 9.31
CA PRO A 150 29.33 10.14 9.64
C PRO A 150 29.78 10.89 10.91
N SER A 151 30.61 10.22 11.72
CA SER A 151 31.31 10.76 12.91
C SER A 151 30.40 11.36 13.99
N GLN A 152 29.27 10.71 14.27
CA GLN A 152 28.23 11.19 15.18
C GLN A 152 27.87 10.15 16.26
N ASN A 153 27.66 10.62 17.50
CA ASN A 153 27.10 9.78 18.57
C ASN A 153 25.67 9.37 18.21
N GLU A 154 25.36 8.07 18.30
CA GLU A 154 24.10 7.48 17.81
C GLU A 154 23.83 7.77 16.32
N GLY A 155 24.91 8.04 15.57
CA GLY A 155 24.85 8.31 14.13
C GLY A 155 24.67 7.07 13.27
N LEU A 156 24.76 5.85 13.81
CA LEU A 156 24.38 4.62 13.12
C LEU A 156 23.20 3.98 13.84
N ILE A 157 22.12 3.70 13.11
CA ILE A 157 20.94 3.00 13.61
C ILE A 157 20.67 1.79 12.74
N PHE A 158 20.59 0.61 13.34
CA PHE A 158 20.15 -0.61 12.67
C PHE A 158 18.65 -0.82 12.86
N TYR A 159 17.98 -1.23 11.79
CA TYR A 159 16.57 -1.60 11.78
C TYR A 159 16.40 -3.04 11.29
N TYR A 160 15.44 -3.75 11.88
CA TYR A 160 15.15 -5.15 11.56
C TYR A 160 13.63 -5.37 11.53
N ASN A 161 13.12 -5.83 10.39
CA ASN A 161 11.69 -5.98 10.11
C ASN A 161 10.87 -4.70 10.40
N GLY A 162 11.46 -3.54 10.07
CA GLY A 162 10.83 -2.22 10.16
C GLY A 162 11.01 -1.52 11.51
N GLU A 163 11.38 -2.26 12.56
CA GLU A 163 11.57 -1.74 13.91
C GLU A 163 13.03 -1.34 14.16
N GLU A 164 13.25 -0.33 15.01
CA GLU A 164 14.59 0.05 15.46
C GLU A 164 15.18 -1.02 16.39
N ALA A 165 16.37 -1.54 16.05
CA ALA A 165 17.01 -2.63 16.77
C ALA A 165 18.16 -2.17 17.68
N GLU A 166 19.00 -1.22 17.22
CA GLU A 166 20.21 -0.80 17.94
C GLU A 166 20.76 0.54 17.43
N ARG A 167 21.26 1.38 18.34
CA ARG A 167 21.96 2.63 18.03
C ARG A 167 23.44 2.55 18.43
N LEU A 168 24.33 2.96 17.55
CA LEU A 168 25.78 2.99 17.76
C LEU A 168 26.38 4.35 17.38
N THR A 169 27.54 4.68 17.96
CA THR A 169 28.34 5.83 17.49
C THR A 169 28.96 5.49 16.14
N SER A 170 28.67 6.29 15.12
CA SER A 170 29.19 6.08 13.77
C SER A 170 30.66 6.48 13.61
N SER A 171 31.32 5.88 12.63
CA SER A 171 32.67 6.23 12.18
C SER A 171 32.65 7.34 11.12
N ALA A 172 33.82 7.77 10.68
CA ALA A 172 33.93 8.52 9.43
C ALA A 172 33.67 7.61 8.22
N ILE A 173 33.23 8.20 7.12
CA ILE A 173 33.09 7.54 5.81
C ILE A 173 34.17 8.08 4.85
N SER A 174 34.72 7.20 4.01
CA SER A 174 35.71 7.56 2.97
C SER A 174 35.03 7.63 1.60
N ALA A 175 35.55 8.42 0.66
CA ALA A 175 35.00 8.46 -0.71
C ALA A 175 35.09 7.09 -1.42
N GLY A 176 34.19 6.83 -2.37
CA GLY A 176 34.19 5.60 -3.15
C GLY A 176 35.46 5.44 -3.99
N THR A 177 35.92 4.19 -4.09
CA THR A 177 36.94 3.77 -5.06
C THR A 177 36.39 2.81 -6.13
N GLY A 178 35.17 2.28 -5.91
CA GLY A 178 34.33 1.62 -6.92
C GLY A 178 34.55 0.11 -7.12
N PRO A 179 33.50 -0.69 -7.47
CA PRO A 179 32.10 -0.35 -7.77
C PRO A 179 31.11 -0.39 -6.56
N LEU A 180 29.83 -0.09 -6.81
CA LEU A 180 28.67 -0.41 -5.96
C LEU A 180 28.15 -1.80 -6.35
N LEU A 181 28.04 -2.70 -5.38
CA LEU A 181 27.63 -4.08 -5.57
C LEU A 181 26.39 -4.41 -4.74
N ILE A 182 25.46 -5.18 -5.30
CA ILE A 182 24.34 -5.81 -4.59
C ILE A 182 24.61 -7.32 -4.51
N ALA A 183 24.25 -7.95 -3.39
CA ALA A 183 24.60 -9.33 -3.03
C ALA A 183 26.12 -9.62 -2.92
N SER A 184 26.95 -8.57 -2.83
CA SER A 184 28.40 -8.67 -2.71
C SER A 184 29.00 -7.39 -2.12
N ASN A 185 30.32 -7.39 -1.94
CA ASN A 185 31.12 -6.23 -1.54
C ASN A 185 32.59 -6.41 -2.00
N GLN A 186 33.43 -5.44 -1.67
CA GLN A 186 34.84 -5.39 -2.08
C GLN A 186 35.73 -6.57 -1.65
N TRP A 187 35.29 -7.43 -0.73
CA TRP A 187 36.03 -8.60 -0.26
C TRP A 187 35.60 -9.90 -0.94
N GLY A 188 34.58 -9.87 -1.81
CA GLY A 188 33.99 -11.07 -2.42
C GLY A 188 33.16 -11.90 -1.43
N GLU A 189 32.68 -11.26 -0.36
CA GLU A 189 31.74 -11.81 0.61
C GLU A 189 30.35 -11.85 -0.04
N ASN A 190 30.11 -12.79 -0.96
CA ASN A 190 28.86 -12.87 -1.72
C ASN A 190 27.73 -13.49 -0.87
N LEU A 191 26.51 -12.98 -1.02
CA LEU A 191 25.31 -13.58 -0.42
C LEU A 191 25.04 -14.97 -1.00
N VAL A 192 24.47 -15.85 -0.18
CA VAL A 192 23.89 -17.13 -0.63
C VAL A 192 22.45 -17.18 -0.14
N GLY A 193 21.49 -17.04 -1.06
CA GLY A 193 20.07 -16.88 -0.74
C GLY A 193 19.37 -15.99 -1.75
N MET A 194 18.33 -15.27 -1.30
CA MET A 194 17.62 -14.28 -2.11
C MET A 194 17.79 -12.86 -1.55
N ILE A 195 17.77 -11.88 -2.45
CA ILE A 195 17.73 -10.44 -2.14
C ILE A 195 16.66 -9.76 -3.00
N ASP A 196 16.02 -8.74 -2.43
CA ASP A 196 14.86 -8.06 -2.99
C ASP A 196 14.80 -6.59 -2.53
N ASP A 197 14.18 -5.73 -3.34
CA ASP A 197 13.77 -4.36 -3.03
C ASP A 197 14.85 -3.49 -2.37
N VAL A 198 16.01 -3.40 -3.03
CA VAL A 198 17.19 -2.69 -2.52
C VAL A 198 17.06 -1.19 -2.76
N ARG A 199 17.03 -0.39 -1.69
CA ARG A 199 17.03 1.08 -1.73
C ARG A 199 18.26 1.70 -1.07
N ILE A 200 18.72 2.81 -1.65
CA ILE A 200 19.75 3.68 -1.07
C ILE A 200 19.26 5.13 -1.13
N PHE A 201 19.39 5.83 -0.01
CA PHE A 201 19.00 7.22 0.20
C PHE A 201 20.22 8.03 0.66
N ASP A 202 20.28 9.33 0.34
CA ASP A 202 21.39 10.23 0.68
C ASP A 202 21.23 10.97 2.03
N HIS A 203 20.28 10.51 2.84
CA HIS A 203 19.87 11.08 4.11
C HIS A 203 19.47 9.95 5.10
N ILE A 204 19.08 10.32 6.33
CA ILE A 204 18.55 9.36 7.30
C ILE A 204 17.03 9.29 7.20
N LEU A 205 16.49 8.08 7.01
CA LEU A 205 15.06 7.83 7.14
C LEU A 205 14.64 7.83 8.62
N THR A 206 13.42 8.28 8.86
CA THR A 206 12.65 8.09 10.10
C THR A 206 12.19 6.64 10.24
N PRO A 207 11.81 6.18 11.46
CA PRO A 207 11.23 4.85 11.65
C PRO A 207 9.98 4.60 10.79
N GLU A 208 9.16 5.63 10.58
CA GLU A 208 7.97 5.59 9.74
C GLU A 208 8.35 5.33 8.26
N GLU A 209 9.28 6.11 7.70
CA GLU A 209 9.77 5.92 6.32
C GLU A 209 10.50 4.58 6.13
N ILE A 210 11.22 4.09 7.15
CA ILE A 210 11.80 2.72 7.16
C ILE A 210 10.69 1.66 7.03
N ALA A 211 9.57 1.85 7.73
CA ALA A 211 8.43 0.94 7.66
C ALA A 211 7.66 1.06 6.32
N GLU A 212 7.65 2.22 5.68
CA GLU A 212 7.09 2.42 4.33
C GLU A 212 7.97 1.78 3.26
N ALA A 213 9.29 2.02 3.28
CA ALA A 213 10.26 1.35 2.40
C ALA A 213 10.17 -0.18 2.53
N MET A 214 10.08 -0.71 3.76
CA MET A 214 9.87 -2.15 4.00
C MET A 214 8.60 -2.69 3.31
N ARG A 215 7.53 -1.89 3.18
CA ARG A 215 6.27 -2.31 2.54
C ARG A 215 6.31 -2.23 1.01
N GLY A 216 7.42 -1.79 0.41
CA GLY A 216 7.52 -1.57 -1.03
C GLY A 216 7.09 -0.18 -1.48
N MET A 217 6.72 0.72 -0.56
CA MET A 217 6.23 2.06 -0.91
C MET A 217 7.35 2.89 -1.56
N ASP A 218 6.95 3.69 -2.53
CA ASP A 218 7.81 4.62 -3.26
C ASP A 218 7.53 6.03 -2.73
N PRO A 219 8.51 6.72 -2.09
CA PRO A 219 8.28 8.00 -1.44
C PRO A 219 7.89 9.10 -2.44
N ALA A 220 8.15 8.90 -3.74
CA ALA A 220 7.73 9.84 -4.77
C ALA A 220 6.21 9.81 -5.04
N LEU A 221 5.47 8.83 -4.51
CA LEU A 221 4.04 8.64 -4.74
C LEU A 221 3.19 9.15 -3.57
N ALA A 222 1.96 9.55 -3.89
CA ALA A 222 0.96 9.85 -2.88
C ALA A 222 0.62 8.59 -2.07
N THR A 223 0.36 8.75 -0.77
CA THR A 223 0.04 7.64 0.15
C THR A 223 -1.17 7.96 1.02
N ASN A 224 -1.56 7.02 1.90
CA ASN A 224 -2.62 7.19 2.91
C ASN A 224 -3.94 7.79 2.36
N PRO A 225 -4.59 7.13 1.37
CA PRO A 225 -5.84 7.61 0.80
C PRO A 225 -6.98 7.64 1.81
N SER A 226 -7.81 8.68 1.70
CA SER A 226 -9.12 8.79 2.34
C SER A 226 -10.17 9.14 1.28
N PRO A 227 -11.21 8.31 1.04
CA PRO A 227 -11.42 6.97 1.61
C PRO A 227 -10.23 6.05 1.40
N ALA A 228 -10.00 5.15 2.36
CA ALA A 228 -9.04 4.07 2.18
C ALA A 228 -9.44 3.24 0.95
N THR A 229 -8.45 2.65 0.27
CA THR A 229 -8.76 1.70 -0.81
C THR A 229 -9.58 0.53 -0.26
N GLU A 230 -10.49 -0.01 -1.06
CA GLU A 230 -11.50 -1.02 -0.67
C GLU A 230 -12.59 -0.54 0.32
N ALA A 231 -12.60 0.72 0.73
CA ALA A 231 -13.66 1.24 1.61
C ALA A 231 -15.05 1.06 0.98
N THR A 232 -16.00 0.57 1.76
CA THR A 232 -17.42 0.48 1.42
C THR A 232 -18.25 1.39 2.33
N ASP A 233 -19.52 1.60 1.98
CA ASP A 233 -20.45 2.46 2.72
C ASP A 233 -19.99 3.92 2.83
N VAL A 234 -19.28 4.41 1.81
CA VAL A 234 -18.73 5.77 1.77
C VAL A 234 -19.83 6.79 1.41
N PRO A 235 -19.99 7.91 2.14
CA PRO A 235 -20.96 8.95 1.82
C PRO A 235 -20.81 9.51 0.40
N ARG A 236 -21.93 9.85 -0.25
CA ARG A 236 -21.94 10.34 -1.64
C ARG A 236 -21.36 11.76 -1.82
N ASP A 237 -21.15 12.49 -0.74
CA ASP A 237 -20.53 13.82 -0.65
C ASP A 237 -19.10 13.75 -0.09
N VAL A 238 -18.42 12.60 -0.27
CA VAL A 238 -17.06 12.40 0.21
C VAL A 238 -16.03 13.30 -0.49
N VAL A 239 -15.23 13.99 0.31
CA VAL A 239 -14.01 14.67 -0.15
C VAL A 239 -12.85 13.68 -0.07
N LEU A 240 -12.16 13.48 -1.19
CA LEU A 240 -10.97 12.64 -1.27
C LEU A 240 -9.77 13.39 -0.67
N SER A 241 -8.87 12.71 0.02
CA SER A 241 -7.60 13.29 0.50
C SER A 241 -6.49 12.25 0.60
N TRP A 242 -5.24 12.70 0.54
CA TRP A 242 -4.04 11.85 0.56
C TRP A 242 -2.91 12.51 1.36
N THR A 243 -1.88 11.73 1.66
CA THR A 243 -0.56 12.24 2.05
C THR A 243 0.26 12.47 0.79
N VAL A 244 0.92 13.63 0.72
CA VAL A 244 1.76 14.07 -0.41
C VAL A 244 3.01 13.20 -0.54
N GLY A 245 3.36 12.81 -1.76
CA GLY A 245 4.67 12.23 -2.07
C GLY A 245 5.80 13.24 -1.86
N GLU A 246 6.94 12.79 -1.35
CA GLU A 246 8.03 13.60 -0.80
C GLU A 246 8.50 14.76 -1.70
N PHE A 247 8.61 14.50 -3.01
CA PHE A 247 9.14 15.46 -3.98
C PHE A 247 8.08 16.40 -4.58
N ALA A 248 6.79 16.18 -4.26
CA ALA A 248 5.70 16.82 -4.99
C ALA A 248 5.47 18.29 -4.58
N ALA A 249 5.38 19.15 -5.60
CA ALA A 249 4.92 20.52 -5.47
C ALA A 249 3.44 20.69 -5.86
N THR A 250 2.92 19.82 -6.73
CA THR A 250 1.51 19.80 -7.15
C THR A 250 1.05 18.39 -7.51
N HIS A 251 -0.26 18.20 -7.55
CA HIS A 251 -0.92 16.90 -7.77
C HIS A 251 -1.80 16.94 -9.02
N ASP A 252 -1.78 15.90 -9.85
CA ASP A 252 -2.84 15.65 -10.84
C ASP A 252 -3.79 14.57 -10.30
N VAL A 253 -5.09 14.90 -10.23
CA VAL A 253 -6.13 14.01 -9.71
C VAL A 253 -6.87 13.37 -10.87
N TYR A 254 -6.86 12.04 -10.92
CA TYR A 254 -7.68 11.25 -11.85
C TYR A 254 -8.80 10.56 -11.05
N PHE A 255 -10.03 10.63 -11.55
CA PHE A 255 -11.23 10.11 -10.88
C PHE A 255 -12.23 9.61 -11.92
N GLY A 256 -12.78 8.40 -11.72
CA GLY A 256 -13.75 7.81 -12.64
C GLY A 256 -14.34 6.49 -12.15
N THR A 257 -15.16 5.84 -12.97
CA THR A 257 -15.82 4.54 -12.66
C THR A 257 -15.16 3.34 -13.35
N SER A 258 -14.02 3.56 -14.03
CA SER A 258 -13.30 2.57 -14.82
C SER A 258 -11.85 2.50 -14.36
N PHE A 259 -11.42 1.33 -13.85
CA PHE A 259 -10.05 1.09 -13.43
C PHE A 259 -9.07 1.30 -14.59
N ASP A 260 -9.36 0.76 -15.78
CA ASP A 260 -8.46 0.83 -16.93
C ASP A 260 -8.24 2.26 -17.40
N ASP A 261 -9.29 3.08 -17.44
CA ASP A 261 -9.18 4.49 -17.82
C ASP A 261 -8.39 5.29 -16.78
N VAL A 262 -8.67 5.10 -15.49
CA VAL A 262 -7.94 5.77 -14.38
C VAL A 262 -6.48 5.29 -14.30
N ASN A 263 -6.19 4.05 -14.67
CA ASN A 263 -4.82 3.51 -14.69
C ASN A 263 -4.02 3.96 -15.92
N ALA A 264 -4.65 4.08 -17.09
CA ALA A 264 -3.97 4.41 -18.35
C ALA A 264 -3.92 5.92 -18.66
N ALA A 265 -4.73 6.75 -17.99
CA ALA A 265 -4.77 8.20 -18.22
C ALA A 265 -3.44 8.91 -17.90
N SER A 266 -3.21 10.04 -18.57
CA SER A 266 -2.10 10.97 -18.34
C SER A 266 -2.49 12.40 -18.79
N ARG A 267 -1.70 13.43 -18.47
CA ARG A 267 -1.90 14.80 -19.04
C ARG A 267 -2.06 14.82 -20.57
N ALA A 268 -1.32 13.97 -21.28
CA ALA A 268 -1.33 13.92 -22.75
C ALA A 268 -2.51 13.11 -23.32
N ASN A 269 -3.04 12.14 -22.56
CA ASN A 269 -4.23 11.38 -22.89
C ASN A 269 -5.08 11.21 -21.61
N PRO A 270 -5.96 12.17 -21.29
CA PRO A 270 -6.65 12.21 -20.00
C PRO A 270 -7.79 11.19 -19.87
N MET A 271 -8.15 10.49 -20.95
CA MET A 271 -9.19 9.44 -21.02
C MET A 271 -10.57 9.83 -20.45
N GLY A 272 -10.84 11.13 -20.27
CA GLY A 272 -12.05 11.66 -19.64
C GLY A 272 -12.06 11.61 -18.10
N VAL A 273 -10.98 11.15 -17.46
CA VAL A 273 -10.88 10.93 -16.01
C VAL A 273 -9.90 11.88 -15.29
N LEU A 274 -9.09 12.67 -16.00
CA LEU A 274 -8.31 13.76 -15.38
C LEU A 274 -9.27 14.83 -14.84
N ALA A 275 -9.45 14.86 -13.52
CA ALA A 275 -10.45 15.67 -12.82
C ALA A 275 -9.88 17.00 -12.28
N SER A 276 -8.60 17.01 -11.91
CA SER A 276 -7.86 18.21 -11.50
C SER A 276 -6.41 18.10 -11.95
N GLN A 277 -5.76 19.21 -12.34
CA GLN A 277 -4.39 19.22 -12.82
C GLN A 277 -3.58 20.31 -12.11
N ALA A 278 -2.36 19.97 -11.69
CA ALA A 278 -1.45 20.85 -10.95
C ALA A 278 -2.10 21.50 -9.71
N GLN A 279 -2.86 20.70 -8.97
CA GLN A 279 -3.52 21.11 -7.72
C GLN A 279 -2.49 21.27 -6.60
N ALA A 280 -2.61 22.31 -5.77
CA ALA A 280 -1.69 22.57 -4.66
C ALA A 280 -2.18 22.06 -3.29
N THR A 281 -3.37 21.45 -3.23
CA THR A 281 -3.98 20.90 -2.02
C THR A 281 -4.11 19.39 -2.12
N THR A 282 -3.84 18.70 -1.01
CA THR A 282 -3.96 17.22 -0.89
C THR A 282 -5.40 16.75 -0.64
N ALA A 283 -6.38 17.50 -1.15
CA ALA A 283 -7.81 17.19 -1.02
C ALA A 283 -8.57 17.58 -2.29
N PHE A 284 -9.48 16.72 -2.74
CA PHE A 284 -10.30 16.88 -3.94
C PHE A 284 -11.77 16.57 -3.65
N ASP A 285 -12.65 17.51 -3.97
CA ASP A 285 -14.11 17.39 -3.81
C ASP A 285 -14.72 17.01 -5.18
N PRO A 286 -15.25 15.77 -5.35
CA PRO A 286 -15.90 15.36 -6.59
C PRO A 286 -17.09 16.24 -6.95
N ALA A 287 -17.32 16.43 -8.26
CA ALA A 287 -18.33 17.38 -8.73
C ALA A 287 -19.77 16.87 -8.52
N GLY A 288 -20.35 17.19 -7.36
CA GLY A 288 -21.71 16.82 -6.98
C GLY A 288 -21.77 15.47 -6.25
N LEU A 289 -22.99 15.01 -5.96
CA LEU A 289 -23.18 13.72 -5.30
C LEU A 289 -22.86 12.58 -6.26
N LEU A 290 -21.96 11.69 -5.84
CA LEU A 290 -21.65 10.42 -6.51
C LEU A 290 -22.90 9.53 -6.64
N ASP A 291 -22.91 8.48 -7.45
CA ASP A 291 -24.04 7.53 -7.51
C ASP A 291 -24.06 6.61 -6.28
N PHE A 292 -25.22 6.01 -5.95
CA PHE A 292 -25.31 5.00 -4.87
C PHE A 292 -24.78 3.64 -5.34
N SER A 293 -24.23 2.84 -4.41
CA SER A 293 -23.67 1.50 -4.69
C SER A 293 -22.66 1.44 -5.85
N GLN A 294 -22.03 2.56 -6.21
CA GLN A 294 -21.09 2.64 -7.32
C GLN A 294 -19.65 2.62 -6.81
N THR A 295 -18.81 1.78 -7.41
CA THR A 295 -17.36 1.81 -7.18
C THR A 295 -16.72 2.92 -8.02
N TYR A 296 -15.91 3.76 -7.38
CA TYR A 296 -15.11 4.79 -8.03
C TYR A 296 -13.62 4.48 -7.84
N TYR A 297 -12.86 4.68 -8.91
CA TYR A 297 -11.42 4.54 -8.97
C TYR A 297 -10.78 5.92 -9.05
N TRP A 298 -9.66 6.09 -8.36
CA TRP A 298 -8.92 7.35 -8.35
C TRP A 298 -7.42 7.14 -8.20
N ARG A 299 -6.66 8.11 -8.69
CA ARG A 299 -5.19 8.09 -8.74
C ARG A 299 -4.67 9.50 -8.59
N ILE A 300 -3.56 9.65 -7.87
CA ILE A 300 -2.83 10.91 -7.78
C ILE A 300 -1.50 10.73 -8.50
N ASP A 301 -1.23 11.55 -9.52
CA ASP A 301 0.15 11.68 -10.00
C ASP A 301 0.81 12.85 -9.27
N GLU A 302 1.96 12.58 -8.67
CA GLU A 302 2.75 13.57 -7.94
C GLU A 302 3.72 14.28 -8.88
N VAL A 303 3.80 15.62 -8.76
CA VAL A 303 4.52 16.46 -9.74
C VAL A 303 5.51 17.38 -9.04
N ASN A 304 6.78 17.21 -9.40
CA ASN A 304 7.90 17.93 -8.82
C ASN A 304 7.85 19.44 -9.07
N ALA A 305 8.58 20.18 -8.22
CA ALA A 305 8.84 21.60 -8.44
C ALA A 305 9.62 21.85 -9.75
N ALA A 306 9.51 23.09 -10.26
CA ALA A 306 10.40 23.57 -11.31
C ALA A 306 11.86 23.63 -10.80
N PRO A 307 12.88 23.33 -11.64
CA PRO A 307 12.80 23.22 -13.11
C PRO A 307 12.45 21.82 -13.64
N ASP A 308 12.49 20.79 -12.80
CA ASP A 308 12.34 19.39 -13.22
C ASP A 308 10.91 19.08 -13.71
N ASN A 309 9.90 19.31 -12.87
CA ASN A 309 8.49 18.99 -13.17
C ASN A 309 8.25 17.52 -13.58
N THR A 310 9.10 16.57 -13.13
CA THR A 310 8.85 15.14 -13.32
C THR A 310 7.51 14.75 -12.69
N ILE A 311 6.80 13.85 -13.35
CA ILE A 311 5.48 13.35 -12.94
C ILE A 311 5.64 11.89 -12.54
N PHE A 312 5.45 11.59 -11.26
CA PHE A 312 5.40 10.24 -10.73
C PHE A 312 3.96 9.74 -10.73
N LYS A 313 3.71 8.69 -11.49
CA LYS A 313 2.37 8.11 -11.61
C LYS A 313 2.05 7.28 -10.37
N GLY A 314 1.05 7.68 -9.60
CA GLY A 314 0.62 6.98 -8.38
C GLY A 314 -0.13 5.67 -8.63
N GLU A 315 -0.43 5.00 -7.52
CA GLU A 315 -1.28 3.80 -7.49
C GLU A 315 -2.76 4.15 -7.65
N VAL A 316 -3.54 3.21 -8.18
CA VAL A 316 -4.99 3.36 -8.33
C VAL A 316 -5.70 2.81 -7.09
N TRP A 317 -6.35 3.70 -6.36
CA TRP A 317 -7.20 3.38 -5.21
C TRP A 317 -8.67 3.33 -5.63
N TYR A 318 -9.52 2.67 -4.83
CA TYR A 318 -10.96 2.66 -5.08
C TYR A 318 -11.80 2.55 -3.82
N PHE A 319 -13.04 2.99 -3.91
CA PHE A 319 -14.04 2.82 -2.86
C PHE A 319 -15.43 2.63 -3.47
N THR A 320 -16.36 2.09 -2.68
CA THR A 320 -17.77 1.94 -3.05
C THR A 320 -18.64 2.79 -2.14
N THR A 321 -19.46 3.63 -2.73
CA THR A 321 -20.41 4.51 -2.03
C THR A 321 -21.47 3.72 -1.27
N GLU A 322 -22.08 4.35 -0.26
CA GLU A 322 -23.28 3.90 0.46
C GLU A 322 -24.39 3.37 -0.49
N PRO A 323 -25.19 2.39 -0.05
CA PRO A 323 -26.32 1.90 -0.83
C PRO A 323 -27.53 2.85 -0.74
N PHE A 324 -28.42 2.79 -1.73
CA PHE A 324 -29.64 3.61 -1.74
C PHE A 324 -30.55 3.33 -0.51
N ALA A 325 -30.54 2.08 -0.04
CA ALA A 325 -31.22 1.65 1.17
C ALA A 325 -30.47 0.46 1.79
N TYR A 326 -30.60 0.31 3.10
CA TYR A 326 -30.07 -0.84 3.84
C TYR A 326 -31.16 -1.88 4.06
N ALA A 327 -30.82 -3.17 3.94
CA ALA A 327 -31.70 -4.26 4.36
C ALA A 327 -31.97 -4.18 5.87
N ILE A 328 -33.25 -4.20 6.26
CA ILE A 328 -33.65 -4.15 7.67
C ILE A 328 -33.30 -5.50 8.32
N GLN A 329 -32.46 -5.45 9.35
CA GLN A 329 -32.02 -6.62 10.11
C GLN A 329 -32.92 -6.86 11.34
N ASN A 330 -32.81 -8.04 11.95
CA ASN A 330 -33.49 -8.41 13.20
C ASN A 330 -35.04 -8.35 13.13
N ILE A 331 -35.62 -8.61 11.96
CA ILE A 331 -37.09 -8.71 11.79
C ILE A 331 -37.57 -9.98 12.48
N VAL A 332 -38.60 -9.88 13.33
CA VAL A 332 -39.26 -11.05 13.93
C VAL A 332 -40.51 -11.36 13.12
N ALA A 333 -40.52 -12.50 12.43
CA ALA A 333 -41.66 -13.00 11.68
C ALA A 333 -42.52 -13.95 12.52
N THR A 334 -43.84 -13.75 12.54
CA THR A 334 -44.82 -14.59 13.26
C THR A 334 -46.05 -14.84 12.40
N SER A 335 -46.82 -15.90 12.67
CA SER A 335 -48.04 -16.24 11.93
C SER A 335 -49.12 -16.85 12.85
N ASN A 336 -50.39 -16.81 12.44
CA ASN A 336 -51.44 -17.66 13.02
C ASN A 336 -51.48 -19.08 12.44
N GLY A 337 -50.77 -19.35 11.34
CA GLY A 337 -50.75 -20.66 10.70
C GLY A 337 -49.85 -21.66 11.40
N SER A 338 -50.15 -22.95 11.23
CA SER A 338 -49.28 -24.05 11.67
C SER A 338 -48.29 -24.45 10.58
N SER A 339 -47.00 -24.37 10.88
CA SER A 339 -45.89 -24.83 10.04
C SER A 339 -45.26 -26.11 10.59
N GLU A 340 -44.71 -26.94 9.69
CA GLU A 340 -43.83 -28.05 10.10
C GLU A 340 -42.45 -27.51 10.55
N PRO A 341 -41.66 -28.29 11.31
CA PRO A 341 -40.34 -27.86 11.77
C PRO A 341 -39.40 -27.52 10.60
N GLY A 342 -38.81 -26.32 10.64
CA GLY A 342 -37.87 -25.83 9.62
C GLY A 342 -38.48 -25.04 8.46
N VAL A 343 -39.82 -24.98 8.35
CA VAL A 343 -40.56 -24.19 7.33
C VAL A 343 -41.43 -23.10 7.96
N GLY A 344 -41.00 -22.57 9.11
CA GLY A 344 -41.69 -21.56 9.88
C GLY A 344 -41.64 -20.14 9.27
N PRO A 345 -42.38 -19.17 9.84
CA PRO A 345 -42.42 -17.80 9.32
C PRO A 345 -41.04 -17.12 9.29
N GLU A 346 -40.08 -17.55 10.11
CA GLU A 346 -38.69 -17.10 10.09
C GLU A 346 -38.01 -17.23 8.71
N ASN A 347 -38.43 -18.20 7.88
CA ASN A 347 -37.92 -18.39 6.52
C ASN A 347 -38.22 -17.22 5.57
N THR A 348 -39.13 -16.32 5.95
CA THR A 348 -39.41 -15.09 5.19
C THR A 348 -38.42 -13.94 5.46
N VAL A 349 -37.54 -14.07 6.46
CA VAL A 349 -36.63 -12.99 6.91
C VAL A 349 -35.20 -13.43 7.20
N ASN A 350 -34.92 -14.74 7.25
CA ASN A 350 -33.58 -15.29 7.54
C ASN A 350 -32.73 -15.57 6.27
N GLY A 351 -33.28 -15.30 5.08
CA GLY A 351 -32.62 -15.53 3.79
C GLY A 351 -32.73 -16.95 3.23
N SER A 352 -33.41 -17.90 3.90
CA SER A 352 -33.50 -19.28 3.43
C SER A 352 -34.18 -19.40 2.06
N GLY A 353 -35.15 -18.55 1.76
CA GLY A 353 -35.87 -18.52 0.48
C GLY A 353 -35.06 -18.02 -0.72
N LEU A 354 -33.77 -17.74 -0.55
CA LEU A 354 -32.87 -17.21 -1.58
C LEU A 354 -31.74 -18.20 -1.89
N ASP A 355 -31.36 -18.30 -3.16
CA ASP A 355 -30.24 -19.10 -3.62
C ASP A 355 -28.91 -18.31 -3.59
N ALA A 356 -27.81 -18.99 -3.94
CA ALA A 356 -26.47 -18.39 -3.94
C ALA A 356 -26.27 -17.27 -5.00
N ALA A 357 -27.26 -17.00 -5.85
CA ALA A 357 -27.28 -15.91 -6.82
C ALA A 357 -28.32 -14.83 -6.48
N ASP A 358 -28.83 -14.82 -5.24
CA ASP A 358 -29.87 -13.91 -4.74
C ASP A 358 -31.22 -14.04 -5.49
N GLN A 359 -31.46 -15.20 -6.11
CA GLN A 359 -32.71 -15.55 -6.77
C GLN A 359 -33.59 -16.40 -5.84
N HIS A 360 -34.87 -16.57 -6.15
CA HIS A 360 -35.76 -17.34 -5.27
C HIS A 360 -35.39 -18.84 -5.32
N SER A 361 -35.30 -19.48 -4.15
CA SER A 361 -35.11 -20.93 -4.10
C SER A 361 -36.27 -21.68 -4.77
N THR A 362 -35.96 -22.85 -5.31
CA THR A 362 -36.92 -23.80 -5.89
C THR A 362 -37.16 -25.02 -5.01
N VAL A 363 -36.55 -25.06 -3.82
CA VAL A 363 -36.73 -26.09 -2.79
C VAL A 363 -37.90 -25.69 -1.89
N SER A 364 -38.79 -26.63 -1.58
CA SER A 364 -39.98 -26.35 -0.74
C SER A 364 -39.61 -25.91 0.67
N ASP A 365 -38.56 -26.51 1.22
CA ASP A 365 -38.21 -26.44 2.63
C ASP A 365 -37.42 -25.16 2.97
N ASP A 366 -36.98 -24.44 1.93
CA ASP A 366 -36.33 -23.14 2.00
C ASP A 366 -37.35 -22.00 2.24
N MET A 367 -38.64 -22.25 2.00
CA MET A 367 -39.70 -21.24 2.09
C MET A 367 -40.51 -21.38 3.38
N TRP A 368 -41.29 -20.35 3.73
CA TRP A 368 -42.33 -20.45 4.75
C TRP A 368 -43.54 -21.23 4.20
N LEU A 369 -43.95 -22.28 4.90
CA LEU A 369 -45.12 -23.09 4.57
C LEU A 369 -46.02 -23.22 5.81
N ALA A 370 -47.30 -22.86 5.69
CA ALA A 370 -48.25 -22.94 6.79
C ALA A 370 -49.67 -23.30 6.34
N SER A 371 -50.41 -23.96 7.23
CA SER A 371 -51.86 -24.17 7.10
C SER A 371 -52.63 -23.15 7.93
N ALA A 372 -53.72 -22.61 7.38
CA ALA A 372 -54.61 -21.68 8.08
C ALA A 372 -55.40 -22.37 9.21
N PRO A 373 -55.68 -21.69 10.34
CA PRO A 373 -56.65 -22.18 11.33
C PRO A 373 -58.06 -22.33 10.74
N GLU A 374 -58.88 -23.22 11.31
CA GLU A 374 -60.23 -23.49 10.81
C GLU A 374 -61.13 -22.24 10.91
N GLY A 375 -61.58 -21.73 9.75
CA GLY A 375 -62.45 -20.56 9.66
C GLY A 375 -61.73 -19.20 9.71
N GLU A 376 -60.40 -19.17 9.77
CA GLU A 376 -59.59 -17.95 9.75
C GLU A 376 -58.81 -17.78 8.44
N ALA A 377 -58.38 -16.54 8.16
CA ALA A 377 -57.42 -16.26 7.10
C ALA A 377 -55.98 -16.45 7.62
N LEU A 378 -55.10 -17.04 6.80
CA LEU A 378 -53.67 -17.11 7.10
C LEU A 378 -53.04 -15.71 6.99
N TYR A 379 -52.24 -15.33 7.98
CA TYR A 379 -51.44 -14.10 7.94
C TYR A 379 -50.02 -14.33 8.44
N VAL A 380 -49.11 -13.46 8.02
CA VAL A 380 -47.77 -13.27 8.61
C VAL A 380 -47.67 -11.84 9.13
N GLN A 381 -47.00 -11.66 10.27
CA GLN A 381 -46.73 -10.37 10.90
C GLN A 381 -45.22 -10.21 11.09
N TYR A 382 -44.72 -9.07 10.64
CA TYR A 382 -43.34 -8.63 10.83
C TYR A 382 -43.26 -7.60 11.95
N GLU A 383 -42.49 -7.90 12.98
CA GLU A 383 -42.13 -6.95 14.04
C GLU A 383 -40.71 -6.42 13.80
N PHE A 384 -40.56 -5.11 13.97
CA PHE A 384 -39.32 -4.37 13.77
C PHE A 384 -38.90 -3.72 15.10
N ASP A 385 -37.59 -3.64 15.35
CA ASP A 385 -37.02 -3.05 16.58
C ASP A 385 -37.33 -1.55 16.75
N ARG A 386 -37.66 -0.86 15.66
CA ARG A 386 -38.04 0.56 15.62
C ARG A 386 -38.89 0.89 14.39
N VAL A 387 -39.37 2.12 14.32
CA VAL A 387 -40.07 2.65 13.15
C VAL A 387 -39.07 2.91 12.02
N TYR A 388 -39.22 2.20 10.90
CA TYR A 388 -38.45 2.42 9.68
C TYR A 388 -39.24 3.20 8.63
N LYS A 389 -38.54 4.03 7.85
CA LYS A 389 -39.07 4.51 6.56
C LYS A 389 -38.72 3.46 5.50
N LEU A 390 -39.67 2.58 5.25
CA LEU A 390 -39.55 1.53 4.24
C LEU A 390 -39.38 2.15 2.84
N HIS A 391 -38.32 1.76 2.13
CA HIS A 391 -38.14 2.11 0.70
C HIS A 391 -38.91 1.12 -0.18
N GLU A 392 -38.67 -0.16 0.05
CA GLU A 392 -39.24 -1.30 -0.66
C GLU A 392 -39.48 -2.43 0.35
N LEU A 393 -40.55 -3.20 0.16
CA LEU A 393 -40.73 -4.51 0.78
C LEU A 393 -41.11 -5.46 -0.35
N LEU A 394 -40.17 -6.33 -0.69
CA LEU A 394 -40.43 -7.47 -1.54
C LEU A 394 -41.14 -8.54 -0.68
N VAL A 395 -42.14 -9.21 -1.25
CA VAL A 395 -42.88 -10.30 -0.60
C VAL A 395 -43.10 -11.39 -1.62
N TRP A 396 -42.76 -12.62 -1.27
CA TRP A 396 -42.69 -13.75 -2.19
C TRP A 396 -43.73 -14.80 -1.86
N ASN A 397 -44.43 -15.28 -2.89
CA ASN A 397 -45.49 -16.27 -2.76
C ASN A 397 -45.15 -17.52 -3.59
N TYR A 398 -44.98 -18.65 -2.89
CA TYR A 398 -45.15 -20.02 -3.37
C TYR A 398 -44.64 -20.37 -4.79
N ASN A 399 -43.35 -20.68 -4.89
CA ASN A 399 -42.79 -21.45 -6.01
C ASN A 399 -42.48 -22.87 -5.52
N VAL A 400 -43.01 -23.91 -6.18
CA VAL A 400 -42.68 -25.33 -5.89
C VAL A 400 -42.41 -26.11 -7.16
N GLN A 401 -41.66 -27.21 -7.08
CA GLN A 401 -41.32 -28.08 -8.23
C GLN A 401 -42.51 -28.50 -9.11
N PHE A 402 -43.74 -28.49 -8.58
CA PHE A 402 -44.95 -28.82 -9.32
C PHE A 402 -45.46 -27.74 -10.29
N GLU A 403 -44.97 -26.49 -10.26
CA GLU A 403 -45.40 -25.45 -11.20
C GLU A 403 -45.15 -25.83 -12.68
N ILE A 404 -44.02 -26.47 -12.96
CA ILE A 404 -43.66 -27.01 -14.29
C ILE A 404 -44.68 -28.05 -14.79
N ILE A 405 -45.44 -28.67 -13.89
CA ILE A 405 -46.41 -29.74 -14.18
C ILE A 405 -47.86 -29.21 -14.19
N LEU A 406 -48.19 -28.20 -13.37
CA LEU A 406 -49.57 -27.80 -13.11
C LEU A 406 -49.99 -26.44 -13.69
N GLY A 407 -49.06 -25.54 -14.03
CA GLY A 407 -49.37 -24.33 -14.83
C GLY A 407 -50.31 -23.30 -14.18
N PHE A 408 -50.43 -23.27 -12.85
CA PHE A 408 -51.27 -22.31 -12.11
C PHE A 408 -50.45 -21.45 -11.14
N GLY A 409 -49.79 -20.41 -11.67
CA GLY A 409 -49.32 -19.29 -10.85
C GLY A 409 -50.49 -18.36 -10.52
N LEU A 410 -50.73 -18.08 -9.24
CA LEU A 410 -51.71 -17.09 -8.80
C LEU A 410 -51.13 -15.68 -8.94
N LYS A 411 -51.67 -14.91 -9.89
CA LYS A 411 -51.35 -13.49 -10.04
C LYS A 411 -52.24 -12.67 -9.10
N GLY A 412 -51.67 -12.19 -7.99
CA GLY A 412 -52.26 -11.23 -7.05
C GLY A 412 -51.51 -9.91 -7.10
#